data_AF-A0A2A3LVD7-F1
#
_entry.id   AF-A0A2A3LVD7-F1
#
_cell.length_a   1.000
_cell.length_b   1.000
_cell.length_c   1.000
_cell.angle_alpha   90.00
_cell.angle_beta   90.00
_cell.angle_gamma   90.00
#
_symmetry.space_group_name_H-M   'P 1'
#
loop_
_entity.id
_entity.type
_entity.pdbx_description
1 polymer ?
#
loop_
_entity_poly.entity_id
_entity_poly.type
_entity_poly.pdbx_seq_one_letter_code
_entity_poly.pdbx_strand_id
1 'polypeptide(L)'
;MFISEYHLVKFQTDSHIYRDLPQALIYYRELIRKGVFKTSFSFDIFRNFFHRYDRDFIEIQFPDSSTLLIKLDEAKCYVSYPRAKFFKDYPML
;
A
#
# COMPACT_ATOMS: atom_id res chain seq x y z
N MET A 1 12.57 6.75 -3.49
CA MET A 1 12.73 5.54 -4.32
C MET A 1 11.35 5.00 -4.62
N PHE A 2 11.01 4.88 -5.90
CA PHE A 2 9.68 4.51 -6.36
C PHE A 2 9.49 2.98 -6.31
N ILE A 3 8.37 2.49 -5.77
CA ILE A 3 8.01 1.05 -5.80
C ILE A 3 7.00 0.86 -6.93
N SER A 4 7.38 0.16 -7.99
CA SER A 4 6.49 -0.16 -9.11
C SER A 4 5.84 -1.53 -8.97
N GLU A 5 4.86 -1.83 -9.83
CA GLU A 5 4.22 -3.14 -9.94
C GLU A 5 5.24 -4.29 -10.07
N TYR A 6 6.26 -4.13 -10.93
CA TYR A 6 7.33 -5.13 -11.07
C TYR A 6 7.99 -5.49 -9.73
N HIS A 7 8.23 -4.50 -8.86
CA HIS A 7 8.81 -4.74 -7.55
C HIS A 7 7.86 -5.56 -6.66
N LEU A 8 6.56 -5.30 -6.70
CA LEU A 8 5.56 -6.03 -5.92
C LEU A 8 5.46 -7.49 -6.36
N VAL A 9 5.45 -7.75 -7.67
CA VAL A 9 5.50 -9.11 -8.21
C VAL A 9 6.78 -9.82 -7.77
N LYS A 10 7.93 -9.16 -7.86
CA LYS A 10 9.20 -9.71 -7.39
C LYS A 10 9.17 -10.04 -5.89
N PHE A 11 8.61 -9.15 -5.08
CA PHE A 11 8.45 -9.39 -3.64
C PHE A 11 7.55 -10.60 -3.35
N GLN A 12 6.44 -10.77 -4.06
CA GLN A 12 5.56 -11.93 -3.87
C GLN A 12 6.22 -13.25 -4.26
N THR A 13 6.99 -13.25 -5.34
CA THR A 13 7.62 -14.47 -5.88
C THR A 13 8.87 -14.87 -5.10
N ASP A 14 9.77 -13.92 -4.84
CA ASP A 14 11.13 -14.21 -4.39
C ASP A 14 11.31 -14.11 -2.87
N SER A 15 10.43 -13.39 -2.16
CA SER A 15 10.58 -13.17 -0.72
C SER A 15 9.78 -14.17 0.10
N HIS A 16 10.45 -14.90 0.99
CA HIS A 16 9.77 -15.73 2.00
C HIS A 16 8.90 -14.93 2.98
N ILE A 17 9.12 -13.62 3.11
CA ILE A 17 8.39 -12.73 4.02
C ILE A 17 7.09 -12.21 3.40
N TYR A 18 7.08 -12.04 2.08
CA TYR A 18 5.99 -11.43 1.34
C TYR A 18 5.20 -12.42 0.48
N ARG A 19 5.69 -13.66 0.38
CA ARG A 19 4.97 -14.77 -0.23
C ARG A 19 3.56 -14.86 0.37
N ASP A 20 2.58 -15.02 -0.50
CA ASP A 20 1.14 -15.12 -0.19
C ASP A 20 0.49 -13.87 0.43
N LEU A 21 1.20 -12.75 0.57
CA LEU A 21 0.60 -11.50 1.03
C LEU A 21 -0.02 -10.70 -0.13
N PRO A 22 -1.14 -10.00 0.09
CA PRO A 22 -1.68 -9.07 -0.89
C PRO A 22 -0.68 -7.95 -1.22
N GLN A 23 -0.66 -7.50 -2.47
CA GLN A 23 0.24 -6.47 -2.95
C GLN A 23 0.10 -5.15 -2.18
N ALA A 24 -1.11 -4.77 -1.82
CA ALA A 24 -1.39 -3.60 -0.97
C ALA A 24 -0.68 -3.67 0.38
N LEU A 25 -0.64 -4.85 1.02
CA LEU A 25 0.04 -5.04 2.29
C LEU A 25 1.55 -4.99 2.15
N ILE A 26 2.09 -5.58 1.09
CA ILE A 26 3.53 -5.53 0.77
C ILE A 26 3.94 -4.08 0.54
N TYR A 27 3.19 -3.37 -0.29
CA TYR A 27 3.42 -1.96 -0.59
C TYR A 27 3.42 -1.11 0.67
N TYR A 28 2.39 -1.25 1.50
CA TYR A 28 2.28 -0.56 2.79
C TYR A 28 3.48 -0.81 3.70
N ARG A 29 3.89 -2.08 3.88
CA ARG A 29 5.06 -2.44 4.71
C ARG A 29 6.35 -1.80 4.21
N GLU A 30 6.54 -1.74 2.89
CA GLU A 30 7.71 -1.10 2.31
C GLU A 30 7.69 0.43 2.47
N LEU A 31 6.51 1.09 2.44
CA LEU A 31 6.40 2.52 2.76
C LEU A 31 6.82 2.81 4.21
N ILE A 32 6.38 1.99 5.15
CA ILE A 32 6.76 2.09 6.58
C ILE A 32 8.26 1.85 6.75
N ARG A 33 8.80 0.79 6.14
CA ARG A 33 10.23 0.46 6.21
C ARG A 33 11.12 1.57 5.65
N LYS A 34 10.64 2.27 4.61
CA LYS A 34 11.32 3.41 3.99
C LYS A 34 11.06 4.74 4.71
N GLY A 35 10.25 4.74 5.77
CA GLY A 35 9.95 5.93 6.56
C GLY A 35 9.13 6.98 5.82
N VAL A 36 8.36 6.59 4.80
CA VAL A 36 7.59 7.53 3.95
C VAL A 36 6.63 8.36 4.79
N PHE A 37 5.97 7.76 5.77
CA PHE A 37 5.00 8.44 6.65
C PHE A 37 5.65 9.23 7.80
N LYS A 38 6.98 9.13 7.99
CA LYS A 38 7.71 9.86 9.04
C LYS A 38 8.19 11.24 8.60
N THR A 39 8.03 11.57 7.33
CA THR A 39 8.42 12.85 6.73
C THR A 39 7.28 13.36 5.84
N SER A 40 7.36 14.63 5.43
CA SER A 40 6.47 15.15 4.38
C SER A 40 6.74 14.38 3.08
N PHE A 41 5.74 13.71 2.53
CA PHE A 41 5.83 12.97 1.27
C PHE A 41 4.93 13.57 0.19
N SER A 42 5.36 13.49 -1.07
CA SER A 42 4.51 13.85 -2.22
C SER A 42 3.62 12.66 -2.61
N PHE A 43 2.39 12.95 -3.02
CA PHE A 43 1.46 11.94 -3.57
C PHE A 43 1.94 11.33 -4.90
N ASP A 44 2.96 11.92 -5.52
CA ASP A 44 3.53 11.42 -6.78
C ASP A 44 4.13 10.02 -6.65
N ILE A 45 4.42 9.57 -5.42
CA ILE A 45 4.90 8.22 -5.13
C ILE A 45 3.87 7.12 -5.46
N PHE A 46 2.59 7.48 -5.64
CA PHE A 46 1.51 6.54 -5.96
C PHE A 46 1.18 6.49 -7.45
N ARG A 47 1.79 7.35 -8.29
CA ARG A 47 1.43 7.54 -9.71
C ARG A 47 1.50 6.29 -10.59
N ASN A 48 2.27 5.28 -10.20
CA ASN A 48 2.37 4.05 -10.99
C ASN A 48 1.28 3.02 -10.68
N PHE A 49 0.33 3.34 -9.79
CA PHE A 49 -0.84 2.53 -9.52
C PHE A 49 -2.10 3.31 -9.84
N PHE A 50 -3.18 2.60 -10.13
CA PHE A 50 -4.49 3.21 -10.22
C PHE A 50 -4.87 3.74 -8.84
N HIS A 51 -5.14 5.03 -8.73
CA HIS A 51 -5.44 5.67 -7.45
C HIS A 51 -6.55 6.70 -7.60
N ARG A 52 -7.34 6.83 -6.53
CA ARG A 52 -8.33 7.89 -6.35
C ARG A 52 -7.89 8.75 -5.17
N TYR A 53 -7.92 10.06 -5.38
CA TYR A 53 -7.64 11.05 -4.35
C TYR A 53 -8.92 11.79 -3.98
N ASP A 54 -9.17 11.90 -2.68
CA ASP A 54 -10.16 12.80 -2.09
C ASP A 54 -9.47 13.67 -1.02
N ARG A 55 -10.15 14.68 -0.47
CA ARG A 55 -9.56 15.56 0.55
C ARG A 55 -9.06 14.80 1.77
N ASP A 56 -9.77 13.74 2.15
CA ASP A 56 -9.56 13.04 3.41
C ASP A 56 -8.83 11.69 3.26
N PHE A 57 -8.81 11.14 2.04
CA PHE A 57 -8.23 9.82 1.80
C PHE A 57 -7.58 9.65 0.43
N ILE A 58 -6.69 8.67 0.35
CA ILE A 58 -6.10 8.15 -0.88
C ILE A 58 -6.40 6.67 -0.97
N GLU A 59 -7.03 6.25 -2.06
CA GLU A 59 -7.28 4.85 -2.35
C GLU A 59 -6.38 4.40 -3.51
N ILE A 60 -5.66 3.30 -3.33
CA ILE A 60 -4.74 2.76 -4.32
C ILE A 60 -5.12 1.32 -4.60
N GLN A 61 -5.41 1.02 -5.86
CA GLN A 61 -5.75 -0.32 -6.32
C GLN A 61 -4.54 -1.00 -6.96
N PHE A 62 -4.30 -2.25 -6.58
CA PHE A 62 -3.20 -3.06 -7.06
C PHE A 62 -3.65 -4.13 -8.06
N PRO A 63 -2.75 -4.62 -8.94
CA PRO A 63 -3.04 -5.65 -9.94
C PRO A 63 -3.69 -6.93 -9.40
N ASP A 64 -3.36 -7.35 -8.18
CA ASP A 64 -3.99 -8.51 -7.54
C ASP A 64 -5.42 -8.23 -7.02
N SER A 65 -5.97 -7.05 -7.31
CA SER A 65 -7.24 -6.52 -6.81
C SER A 65 -7.23 -6.18 -5.31
N SER A 66 -6.08 -6.21 -4.63
CA SER A 66 -5.97 -5.62 -3.30
C SER A 66 -6.02 -4.10 -3.37
N THR A 67 -6.48 -3.48 -2.28
CA THR A 67 -6.61 -2.03 -2.17
C THR A 67 -5.92 -1.55 -0.90
N LEU A 68 -5.18 -0.46 -0.99
CA LEU A 68 -4.66 0.31 0.15
C LEU A 68 -5.42 1.62 0.24
N LEU A 69 -6.13 1.84 1.36
CA LEU A 69 -6.79 3.10 1.68
C LEU A 69 -6.00 3.81 2.78
N ILE A 70 -5.54 5.02 2.50
CA ILE A 70 -4.76 5.88 3.40
C ILE A 70 -5.70 7.00 3.85
N LYS A 71 -6.07 7.02 5.13
CA LYS A 71 -6.89 8.09 5.73
C LYS A 71 -5.98 9.07 6.46
N LEU A 72 -5.88 10.28 5.93
CA LEU A 72 -4.91 11.30 6.39
C LEU A 72 -5.34 11.93 7.72
N ASP A 73 -6.64 12.07 7.93
CA ASP A 73 -7.27 12.57 9.16
C ASP A 73 -7.06 11.64 10.36
N GLU A 74 -7.12 10.34 10.12
CA GLU A 74 -7.03 9.31 11.16
C GLU A 74 -5.59 8.79 11.37
N ALA A 75 -4.62 9.19 10.54
CA ALA A 75 -3.27 8.62 10.49
C ALA A 75 -3.27 7.08 10.41
N LYS A 76 -4.23 6.52 9.65
CA LYS A 76 -4.44 5.08 9.46
C LYS A 76 -4.40 4.67 8.00
N CYS A 77 -3.90 3.47 7.77
CA CYS A 77 -3.99 2.75 6.50
C CYS A 77 -4.88 1.51 6.67
N TYR A 78 -5.68 1.21 5.65
CA TYR A 78 -6.54 0.04 5.59
C TYR A 78 -6.14 -0.77 4.36
N VAL A 79 -5.91 -2.07 4.55
CA VAL A 79 -5.73 -2.99 3.43
C VAL A 79 -7.00 -3.79 3.24
N SER A 80 -7.43 -3.94 2.00
CA SER A 80 -8.53 -4.80 1.57
C SER A 80 -8.05 -5.77 0.48
N TYR A 81 -8.55 -7.01 0.50
CA TYR A 81 -8.30 -8.00 -0.55
C TYR A 81 -9.58 -8.80 -0.84
N PRO A 82 -10.07 -8.87 -2.09
CA PRO A 82 -11.37 -9.45 -2.38
C PRO A 82 -11.44 -10.99 -2.23
N ARG A 83 -10.31 -11.71 -2.37
CA ARG A 83 -10.31 -13.19 -2.30
C ARG A 83 -10.31 -13.76 -0.88
N ALA A 84 -9.98 -12.96 0.12
CA ALA A 84 -10.11 -13.30 1.53
C ALA A 84 -10.50 -12.00 2.23
N LYS A 85 -11.68 -11.91 2.87
CA LYS A 85 -12.17 -10.69 3.56
C LYS A 85 -11.15 -10.20 4.61
N PHE A 86 -10.09 -9.54 4.17
CA PHE A 86 -8.95 -9.14 4.96
C PHE A 86 -9.02 -7.62 5.03
N PHE A 87 -9.88 -7.13 5.91
CA PHE A 87 -9.87 -5.74 6.34
C PHE A 87 -9.01 -5.68 7.59
N LYS A 88 -7.85 -5.03 7.47
CA LYS A 88 -6.99 -4.81 8.61
C LYS A 88 -6.49 -3.38 8.63
N ASP A 89 -6.63 -2.78 9.80
CA ASP A 89 -6.20 -1.42 10.10
C ASP A 89 -4.72 -1.44 10.48
N TYR A 90 -3.97 -0.47 9.98
CA TYR A 90 -2.55 -0.30 10.25
C TYR A 90 -2.24 1.16 10.60
N PRO A 91 -1.52 1.44 11.70
CA PRO A 91 -1.12 2.79 12.07
C PRO A 91 0.02 3.29 11.19
N MET A 92 0.00 4.56 10.76
CA MET A 92 1.08 5.15 9.95
C MET A 92 2.39 5.43 10.72
N LEU A 93 2.39 5.29 12.05
CA LEU A 93 3.48 5.63 12.99
C LEU A 93 4.33 4.42 13.39
#